data_AF-A0A950DZS4-F1
#
_entry.id   AF-A0A950DZS4-F1
#
_cell.length_a   1.000
_cell.length_b   1.000
_cell.length_c   1.000
_cell.angle_alpha   90.00
_cell.angle_beta   90.00
_cell.angle_gamma   90.00
#
_symmetry.space_group_name_H-M   'P 1'
#
loop_
_entity.id
_entity.type
_entity.pdbx_description
1 polymer ?
#
loop_
_entity_poly.entity_id
_entity_poly.type
_entity_poly.pdbx_seq_one_letter_code
_entity_poly.pdbx_strand_id
1 'polypeptide(L)'
;MTVASQRVQIVLYRLQAQEAAVSRAAQRPLDERAHLASAQDRTRSITAEIQMAEDRASHTQNAAERKELDDELPRLRSRLEGFRKDEQNAEAGVSDAENALKREQQQLTSLQDFLDQLDKVLSGLAPQ
;
A
#
# COMPACT_ATOMS: atom_id res chain seq x y z
N MET A 1 -42.71 -7.55 15.57
CA MET A 1 -41.23 -7.47 15.51
C MET A 1 -40.76 -6.87 16.83
N THR A 2 -39.83 -7.50 17.55
CA THR A 2 -39.34 -6.95 18.82
C THR A 2 -38.17 -5.99 18.58
N VAL A 3 -37.90 -5.08 19.52
CA VAL A 3 -36.73 -4.19 19.48
C VAL A 3 -35.43 -4.99 19.37
N ALA A 4 -35.38 -6.20 19.96
CA ALA A 4 -34.24 -7.11 19.85
C ALA A 4 -34.00 -7.59 18.41
N SER A 5 -35.05 -8.05 17.71
CA SER A 5 -34.92 -8.47 16.30
C SER A 5 -34.45 -7.34 15.38
N GLN A 6 -34.93 -6.11 15.59
CA GLN A 6 -34.49 -4.95 14.81
C GLN A 6 -33.01 -4.63 15.05
N ARG A 7 -32.56 -4.69 16.31
CA ARG A 7 -31.15 -4.45 16.66
C ARG A 7 -30.23 -5.52 16.07
N VAL A 8 -30.60 -6.80 16.10
CA VAL A 8 -29.86 -7.88 15.44
C VAL A 8 -29.70 -7.58 13.94
N GLN A 9 -30.78 -7.19 13.27
CA GLN A 9 -30.77 -6.95 11.83
C GLN A 9 -29.89 -5.76 11.44
N ILE A 10 -29.88 -4.70 12.25
CA ILE A 10 -28.96 -3.55 12.07
C ILE A 10 -27.50 -3.99 12.19
N VAL A 11 -27.18 -4.85 13.16
CA VAL A 11 -25.81 -5.30 13.39
C VAL A 11 -25.34 -6.22 12.27
N LEU A 12 -26.20 -7.14 11.80
CA LEU A 12 -25.91 -7.99 10.65
C LEU A 12 -25.67 -7.16 9.37
N TYR A 13 -26.50 -6.13 9.14
CA TYR A 13 -26.29 -5.21 8.01
C TYR A 13 -24.93 -4.50 8.11
N ARG A 14 -24.56 -4.03 9.30
CA ARG A 14 -23.25 -3.42 9.54
C ARG A 14 -22.11 -4.41 9.34
N LEU A 15 -22.31 -5.69 9.70
CA LEU A 15 -21.29 -6.73 9.52
C LEU A 15 -21.01 -6.95 8.04
N GLN A 16 -22.06 -7.14 7.25
CA GLN A 16 -21.94 -7.30 5.80
C GLN A 16 -21.27 -6.09 5.14
N ALA A 17 -21.63 -4.87 5.57
CA ALA A 17 -20.98 -3.66 5.08
C ALA A 17 -19.49 -3.60 5.46
N GLN A 18 -19.14 -4.03 6.67
CA GLN A 18 -17.77 -4.04 7.18
C GLN A 18 -16.91 -5.10 6.50
N GLU A 19 -17.43 -6.30 6.24
CA GLU A 19 -16.76 -7.35 5.47
C GLU A 19 -16.43 -6.86 4.05
N ALA A 20 -17.37 -6.17 3.40
CA ALA A 20 -17.14 -5.55 2.11
C ALA A 20 -16.08 -4.43 2.17
N ALA A 21 -16.03 -3.65 3.25
CA ALA A 21 -15.01 -2.64 3.47
C ALA A 21 -13.61 -3.25 3.64
N VAL A 22 -13.48 -4.32 4.44
CA VAL A 22 -12.23 -5.08 4.61
C VAL A 22 -11.77 -5.68 3.28
N SER A 23 -12.69 -6.27 2.51
CA SER A 23 -12.37 -6.85 1.20
C SER A 23 -11.80 -5.80 0.24
N ARG A 24 -12.42 -4.61 0.16
CA ARG A 24 -11.89 -3.49 -0.64
C ARG A 24 -10.55 -2.99 -0.11
N ALA A 25 -10.43 -2.83 1.20
CA ALA A 25 -9.19 -2.38 1.83
C ALA A 25 -8.04 -3.37 1.62
N ALA A 26 -8.32 -4.67 1.47
CA ALA A 26 -7.31 -5.70 1.23
C ALA A 26 -6.72 -5.65 -0.18
N GLN A 27 -7.42 -5.08 -1.15
CA GLN A 27 -6.87 -4.89 -2.51
C GLN A 27 -5.83 -3.77 -2.56
N ARG A 28 -6.03 -2.69 -1.79
CA ARG A 28 -5.18 -1.49 -1.87
C ARG A 28 -3.69 -1.77 -1.61
N PRO A 29 -3.29 -2.54 -0.58
CA PRO A 29 -1.88 -2.89 -0.39
C PRO A 29 -1.27 -3.65 -1.56
N LEU A 30 -2.05 -4.48 -2.28
CA LEU A 30 -1.55 -5.21 -3.45
C LEU A 30 -1.23 -4.25 -4.60
N ASP A 31 -2.15 -3.32 -4.87
CA ASP A 31 -1.97 -2.28 -5.90
C ASP A 31 -0.78 -1.37 -5.57
N GLU A 32 -0.69 -0.88 -4.33
CA GLU A 32 0.42 -0.02 -3.89
C GLU A 32 1.76 -0.77 -3.94
N ARG A 33 1.81 -2.06 -3.62
CA ARG A 33 3.02 -2.88 -3.75
C ARG A 33 3.44 -3.07 -5.21
N ALA A 34 2.49 -3.19 -6.13
CA ALA A 34 2.78 -3.25 -7.56
C ALA A 34 3.36 -1.91 -8.05
N HIS A 35 2.81 -0.78 -7.58
CA HIS A 35 3.35 0.55 -7.84
C HIS A 35 4.77 0.73 -7.27
N LEU A 36 5.02 0.27 -6.05
CA LEU A 36 6.33 0.29 -5.42
C LEU A 36 7.35 -0.53 -6.22
N ALA A 37 7.00 -1.75 -6.65
CA ALA A 37 7.87 -2.58 -7.47
C ALA A 37 8.26 -1.86 -8.78
N SER A 38 7.29 -1.24 -9.45
CA SER A 38 7.55 -0.44 -10.65
C SER A 38 8.43 0.79 -10.39
N ALA A 39 8.31 1.44 -9.23
CA ALA A 39 9.17 2.57 -8.86
C ALA A 39 10.61 2.09 -8.59
N GLN A 40 10.76 1.00 -7.83
CA GLN A 40 12.05 0.38 -7.55
C GLN A 40 12.79 -0.04 -8.82
N ASP A 41 12.08 -0.62 -9.80
CA ASP A 41 12.69 -1.03 -11.06
C ASP A 41 13.17 0.18 -11.88
N ARG A 42 12.44 1.30 -11.85
CA ARG A 42 12.88 2.55 -12.48
C ARG A 42 14.14 3.11 -11.80
N THR A 43 14.19 3.11 -10.47
CA THR A 43 15.38 3.51 -9.71
C THR A 43 16.58 2.61 -10.04
N ARG A 44 16.38 1.30 -10.11
CA ARG A 44 17.43 0.33 -10.48
C ARG A 44 17.95 0.57 -11.90
N SER A 45 17.05 0.75 -12.87
CA SER A 45 17.43 1.00 -14.28
C SER A 45 18.29 2.26 -14.40
N ILE A 46 17.84 3.40 -13.85
CA ILE A 46 18.61 4.64 -13.96
C ILE A 46 19.94 4.58 -13.20
N THR A 47 19.99 3.84 -12.09
CA THR A 47 21.24 3.63 -11.34
C THR A 47 22.24 2.85 -12.19
N ALA A 48 21.78 1.81 -12.90
CA ALA A 48 22.63 1.05 -13.82
C ALA A 48 23.09 1.91 -15.01
N GLU A 49 22.22 2.74 -15.58
CA GLU A 49 22.57 3.69 -16.64
C GLU A 49 23.66 4.68 -16.19
N ILE A 50 23.54 5.24 -14.98
CA ILE A 50 24.56 6.13 -14.40
C ILE A 50 25.88 5.38 -14.26
N GLN A 51 25.88 4.18 -13.68
CA GLN A 51 27.11 3.40 -13.49
C GLN A 51 27.81 3.12 -14.83
N MET A 52 27.05 2.71 -15.85
CA MET A 52 27.60 2.47 -17.19
C MET A 52 28.18 3.75 -17.82
N ALA A 53 27.52 4.90 -17.65
CA ALA A 53 28.01 6.18 -18.14
C ALA A 53 29.30 6.63 -17.41
N GLU A 54 29.36 6.46 -16.08
CA GLU A 54 30.54 6.76 -15.26
C GLU A 54 31.73 5.85 -15.62
N ASP A 55 31.48 4.56 -15.81
CA ASP A 55 32.49 3.59 -16.23
C ASP A 55 33.02 3.96 -17.63
N ARG A 56 32.12 4.27 -18.58
CA ARG A 56 32.51 4.66 -19.94
C ARG A 56 33.30 5.96 -19.96
N ALA A 57 32.91 6.96 -19.18
CA ALA A 57 33.61 8.25 -19.08
C ALA A 57 35.05 8.08 -18.54
N SER A 58 35.20 7.16 -17.58
CA SER A 58 36.49 6.84 -16.95
C SER A 58 37.45 6.13 -17.90
N HIS A 59 36.94 5.27 -18.80
CA HIS A 59 37.75 4.43 -19.68
C HIS A 59 37.92 4.98 -21.10
N THR A 60 37.06 5.88 -21.56
CA THR A 60 37.19 6.43 -22.93
C THR A 60 38.43 7.32 -23.07
N GLN A 61 39.14 7.13 -24.18
CA GLN A 61 40.24 8.00 -24.62
C GLN A 61 39.77 9.13 -25.54
N ASN A 62 38.50 9.11 -25.97
CA ASN A 62 37.93 10.13 -26.83
C ASN A 62 37.43 11.32 -25.99
N ALA A 63 38.05 12.49 -26.17
CA ALA A 63 37.73 13.69 -25.41
C ALA A 63 36.31 14.23 -25.69
N ALA A 64 35.78 14.06 -26.90
CA ALA A 64 34.42 14.48 -27.23
C ALA A 64 33.38 13.59 -26.52
N GLU A 65 33.58 12.27 -26.58
CA GLU A 65 32.73 11.30 -25.90
C GLU A 65 32.76 11.47 -24.38
N ARG A 66 33.94 11.70 -23.79
CA ARG A 66 34.06 12.00 -22.35
C ARG A 66 33.23 13.23 -21.97
N LYS A 67 33.33 14.30 -22.75
CA LYS A 67 32.58 15.53 -22.49
C LYS A 67 31.07 15.32 -22.60
N GLU A 68 30.61 14.57 -23.60
CA GLU A 68 29.18 14.23 -23.73
C GLU A 68 28.65 13.48 -22.51
N LEU A 69 29.42 12.50 -22.00
CA LEU A 69 29.06 11.75 -20.80
C LEU A 69 29.08 12.62 -19.55
N ASP A 70 30.09 13.49 -19.39
CA ASP A 70 30.18 14.44 -18.27
C ASP A 70 28.99 15.43 -18.27
N ASP A 71 28.49 15.83 -19.46
CA ASP A 71 27.32 16.69 -19.60
C ASP A 71 25.99 15.93 -19.36
N GLU A 72 25.95 14.62 -19.64
CA GLU A 72 24.77 13.76 -19.46
C GLU A 72 24.57 13.28 -18.02
N LEU A 73 25.66 12.93 -17.32
CA LEU A 73 25.65 12.40 -15.95
C LEU A 73 24.84 13.26 -14.96
N PRO A 74 24.94 14.61 -14.95
CA PRO A 74 24.11 15.45 -14.09
C PRO A 74 22.60 15.28 -14.35
N ARG A 75 22.21 15.09 -15.62
CA ARG A 75 20.79 14.88 -15.99
C ARG A 75 20.29 13.53 -15.49
N LEU A 76 21.09 12.48 -15.65
CA LEU A 76 20.76 11.15 -15.15
C LEU A 76 20.64 11.14 -13.61
N ARG A 77 21.57 11.80 -12.92
CA ARG A 77 21.53 11.95 -11.45
C ARG A 77 20.30 12.72 -10.97
N SER A 78 19.93 13.80 -11.64
CA SER A 78 18.69 14.53 -11.32
C SER A 78 17.44 13.65 -11.52
N ARG A 79 17.42 12.83 -12.58
CA ARG A 79 16.33 11.87 -12.81
C ARG A 79 16.28 10.78 -11.73
N LEU A 80 17.42 10.28 -11.27
CA LEU A 80 17.53 9.35 -10.15
C LEU A 80 16.95 9.94 -8.86
N GLU A 81 17.22 11.21 -8.54
CA GLU A 81 16.63 11.88 -7.38
C GLU A 81 15.09 11.93 -7.48
N GLY A 82 14.56 12.20 -8.67
CA GLY A 82 13.12 12.13 -8.95
C GLY A 82 12.55 10.73 -8.70
N PHE A 83 13.18 9.69 -9.25
CA PHE A 83 12.72 8.31 -9.05
C PHE A 83 12.84 7.83 -7.61
N ARG A 84 13.88 8.24 -6.87
CA ARG A 84 13.98 7.95 -5.43
C ARG A 84 12.86 8.59 -4.62
N LYS A 85 12.45 9.82 -4.98
CA LYS A 85 11.31 10.47 -4.36
C LYS A 85 10.00 9.73 -4.68
N ASP A 86 9.82 9.31 -5.92
CA ASP A 86 8.66 8.51 -6.32
C ASP A 86 8.60 7.18 -5.58
N GLU A 87 9.74 6.49 -5.42
CA GLU A 87 9.87 5.26 -4.64
C GLU A 87 9.51 5.49 -3.17
N GLN A 88 10.04 6.54 -2.54
CA GLN A 88 9.68 6.90 -1.16
C GLN A 88 8.18 7.18 -0.99
N ASN A 89 7.57 7.87 -1.95
CA ASN A 89 6.12 8.13 -1.95
C ASN A 89 5.33 6.83 -2.09
N ALA A 90 5.78 5.90 -2.92
CA ALA A 90 5.15 4.59 -3.09
C ALA A 90 5.27 3.73 -1.81
N GLU A 91 6.42 3.75 -1.13
CA GLU A 91 6.58 3.08 0.17
C GLU A 91 5.63 3.64 1.23
N ALA A 92 5.48 4.97 1.28
CA ALA A 92 4.50 5.60 2.15
C ALA A 92 3.06 5.16 1.82
N GLY A 93 2.73 5.07 0.52
CA GLY A 93 1.43 4.58 0.05
C GLY A 93 1.13 3.14 0.51
N VAL A 94 2.11 2.23 0.43
CA VAL A 94 1.98 0.86 0.96
C VAL A 94 1.68 0.89 2.45
N SER A 95 2.46 1.65 3.23
CA SER A 95 2.27 1.77 4.68
C SER A 95 0.87 2.30 5.03
N ASP A 96 0.41 3.34 4.33
CA ASP A 96 -0.91 3.93 4.54
C ASP A 96 -2.05 2.96 4.19
N ALA A 97 -1.90 2.19 3.11
CA ALA A 97 -2.86 1.17 2.69
C ALA A 97 -2.92 0.01 3.70
N GLU A 98 -1.78 -0.46 4.20
CA GLU A 98 -1.71 -1.50 5.24
C GLU A 98 -2.33 -1.02 6.56
N ASN A 99 -2.06 0.22 6.96
CA ASN A 99 -2.68 0.84 8.13
C ASN A 99 -4.20 0.97 7.96
N ALA A 100 -4.68 1.31 6.77
CA ALA A 100 -6.11 1.34 6.47
C ALA A 100 -6.75 -0.04 6.60
N LEU A 101 -6.15 -1.08 5.99
CA LEU A 101 -6.62 -2.45 6.13
C LEU A 101 -6.69 -2.90 7.59
N LYS A 102 -5.64 -2.62 8.37
CA LYS A 102 -5.60 -2.95 9.80
C LYS A 102 -6.74 -2.29 10.58
N ARG A 103 -7.07 -1.03 10.29
CA ARG A 103 -8.20 -0.33 10.93
C ARG A 103 -9.53 -1.02 10.60
N GLU A 104 -9.77 -1.37 9.34
CA GLU A 104 -11.01 -2.05 8.94
C GLU A 104 -11.13 -3.45 9.58
N GLN A 105 -10.03 -4.18 9.70
CA GLN A 105 -10.00 -5.48 10.38
C GLN A 105 -10.29 -5.36 11.89
N GLN A 106 -9.77 -4.32 12.54
CA GLN A 106 -10.07 -4.03 13.96
C GLN A 106 -11.54 -3.70 14.16
N GLN A 107 -12.15 -2.92 13.26
CA GLN A 107 -13.58 -2.64 13.30
C GLN A 107 -14.42 -3.90 13.09
N LEU A 108 -14.03 -4.77 12.15
CA LEU A 108 -14.70 -6.05 11.93
C LEU A 108 -14.65 -6.94 13.18
N THR A 109 -13.47 -7.08 13.78
CA THR A 109 -13.27 -7.84 15.03
C THR A 109 -14.17 -7.30 16.14
N SER A 110 -14.20 -5.98 16.33
CA SER A 110 -15.03 -5.35 17.36
C SER A 110 -16.54 -5.59 17.14
N LEU A 111 -16.97 -5.69 15.88
CA LEU A 111 -18.36 -5.96 15.54
C LEU A 111 -18.74 -7.43 15.76
N GLN A 112 -17.81 -8.36 15.50
CA GLN A 112 -17.96 -9.78 15.81
C GLN A 112 -18.04 -9.99 17.33
N ASP A 113 -17.16 -9.35 18.11
CA ASP A 113 -17.23 -9.40 19.58
C ASP A 113 -18.58 -8.89 20.11
N PHE A 114 -19.11 -7.82 19.52
CA PHE A 114 -20.43 -7.30 19.88
C PHE A 114 -21.56 -8.27 19.55
N LEU A 115 -21.47 -8.98 18.42
CA LEU A 115 -22.44 -10.02 18.05
C LEU A 115 -22.41 -11.18 19.04
N ASP A 116 -21.23 -11.66 19.44
CA ASP A 116 -21.09 -12.74 20.42
C ASP A 116 -21.65 -12.35 21.79
N GLN A 117 -21.45 -11.09 22.20
CA GLN A 117 -22.07 -10.56 23.42
C GLN A 117 -23.59 -10.51 23.32
N LEU A 118 -24.11 -10.09 22.16
CA LEU A 118 -25.54 -9.99 21.92
C LEU A 118 -26.18 -11.39 21.93
N ASP A 119 -25.55 -12.38 21.31
CA ASP A 119 -26.01 -13.78 21.33
C ASP A 119 -26.06 -14.37 22.75
N LYS A 120 -25.04 -14.12 23.56
CA LYS A 120 -25.01 -14.53 24.98
C LYS A 120 -26.16 -13.91 25.77
N VAL A 121 -26.41 -12.61 25.60
CA VAL A 121 -27.50 -11.92 26.29
C VAL A 121 -28.86 -12.45 25.85
N LEU A 122 -29.07 -12.65 24.54
CA LEU A 122 -30.33 -13.18 24.03
C LEU A 122 -30.58 -14.63 24.48
N SER A 123 -29.54 -15.47 24.48
CA SER A 123 -29.62 -16.85 24.96
C SER A 123 -29.97 -16.92 26.45
N GLY A 124 -29.46 -15.99 27.27
CA GLY A 124 -29.80 -15.89 28.69
C GLY A 124 -31.21 -15.38 28.98
N LEU A 125 -31.89 -14.79 27.99
CA LEU A 125 -33.27 -14.28 28.10
C LEU A 125 -34.32 -15.27 27.57
N ALA A 126 -33.91 -16.37 26.93
CA ALA A 126 -34.81 -17.42 26.50
C ALA A 126 -35.31 -18.24 27.70
N PRO A 127 -36.62 -18.53 27.82
CA PRO A 127 -37.12 -19.43 28.85
C PRO A 127 -36.52 -20.84 28.65
N GLN A 128 -36.07 -21.47 29.74
CA GLN A 128 -35.63 -22.88 29.74
C GLN A 128 -36.78 -23.83 29.48
#